data_AF-A0A9P5P615-F1
#
_entry.id   AF-A0A9P5P615-F1
#
_cell.length_a   1.000
_cell.length_b   1.000
_cell.length_c   1.000
_cell.angle_alpha   90.00
_cell.angle_beta   90.00
_cell.angle_gamma   90.00
#
_symmetry.space_group_name_H-M   'P 1'
#
loop_
_entity.id
_entity.type
_entity.pdbx_description
1 polymer ?
#
loop_
_entity_poly.entity_id
_entity_poly.type
_entity_poly.pdbx_seq_one_letter_code
_entity_poly.pdbx_strand_id
1 'polypeptide(L)'
;MDASHSKLPSTSWTLDHVKTAISRGIEISSARSGVDVVDIDDGCIVKYGRVVRAREAEATELVAAHTSIPVARIHATLYDEVTSTTYIVQDKIHGERLDKLLPTLDEEKLQVIEKELQLIFCQLSVKRR
;
A
#
# COMPACT_ATOMS: atom_id res chain seq x y z
N MET A 1 25.22 -22.71 -6.86
CA MET A 1 24.54 -22.60 -5.56
C MET A 1 25.22 -21.47 -4.82
N ASP A 2 24.63 -20.28 -4.81
CA ASP A 2 24.78 -19.40 -3.65
C ASP A 2 23.62 -18.41 -3.66
N ALA A 3 22.70 -18.59 -2.72
CA ALA A 3 21.52 -17.77 -2.56
C ALA A 3 21.84 -16.71 -1.51
N SER A 4 22.33 -15.56 -1.94
CA SER A 4 22.38 -14.35 -1.11
C SER A 4 20.99 -13.72 -1.07
N HIS A 5 20.03 -14.41 -0.45
CA HIS A 5 18.84 -13.73 0.06
C HIS A 5 19.26 -13.05 1.36
N SER A 6 19.55 -11.76 1.26
CA SER A 6 19.61 -10.85 2.40
C SER A 6 18.31 -11.01 3.18
N LYS A 7 18.38 -11.77 4.28
CA LYS A 7 17.38 -11.75 5.34
C LYS A 7 17.20 -10.28 5.72
N LEU A 8 16.06 -9.71 5.36
CA LEU A 8 15.57 -8.49 6.01
C LEU A 8 15.72 -8.72 7.52
N PRO A 9 16.35 -7.80 8.28
CA PRO A 9 16.26 -7.88 9.72
C PRO A 9 14.77 -7.94 10.06
N SER A 10 14.39 -8.84 10.97
CA SER A 10 13.04 -8.90 11.53
C SER A 10 12.83 -7.65 12.36
N THR A 11 12.71 -6.50 11.71
CA THR A 11 12.55 -5.22 12.37
C THR A 11 11.14 -5.22 12.91
N SER A 12 11.00 -5.43 14.22
CA SER A 12 9.74 -5.20 14.90
C SER A 12 9.37 -3.73 14.67
N TRP A 13 8.35 -3.47 13.87
CA TRP A 13 7.86 -2.13 13.63
C TRP A 13 7.35 -1.53 14.94
N THR A 14 8.04 -0.50 15.44
CA THR A 14 7.62 0.28 16.61
C THR A 14 7.26 1.70 16.17
N LEU A 15 6.48 2.42 16.98
CA LEU A 15 6.11 3.80 16.69
C LEU A 15 7.34 4.70 16.53
N ASP A 16 8.34 4.55 17.40
CA ASP A 16 9.57 5.35 17.34
C ASP A 16 10.37 5.07 16.06
N HIS A 17 10.45 3.80 15.65
CA HIS A 17 11.11 3.44 14.41
C HIS A 17 10.37 4.04 13.20
N VAL A 18 9.04 3.89 13.14
CA VAL A 18 8.23 4.43 12.05
C VAL A 18 8.33 5.96 11.99
N LYS A 19 8.23 6.66 13.13
CA LYS A 19 8.39 8.13 13.18
C LYS A 19 9.78 8.58 12.74
N THR A 20 10.82 7.86 13.16
CA THR A 20 12.19 8.13 12.73
C THR A 20 12.34 7.92 11.23
N ALA A 21 11.76 6.85 10.67
CA ALA A 21 11.79 6.57 9.24
C ALA A 21 11.04 7.66 8.45
N ILE A 22 9.85 8.07 8.90
CA ILE A 22 9.09 9.20 8.32
C ILE A 22 9.93 10.48 8.28
N SER A 23 10.63 10.82 9.37
CA SER A 23 11.44 12.05 9.43
C SER A 23 12.59 12.11 8.43
N ARG A 24 13.00 10.96 7.90
CA ARG A 24 14.06 10.83 6.87
C ARG A 24 13.49 10.55 5.49
N GLY A 25 12.20 10.21 5.42
CA GLY A 25 11.53 9.76 4.23
C GLY A 25 11.23 10.87 3.24
N ILE A 26 10.73 10.45 2.08
CA ILE A 26 10.30 11.37 1.02
C ILE A 26 8.78 11.42 1.03
N GLU A 27 8.24 12.62 1.23
CA GLU A 27 6.79 12.83 1.18
C GLU A 27 6.24 12.55 -0.22
N ILE A 28 5.32 11.59 -0.33
CA ILE A 28 4.65 11.21 -1.59
C ILE A 28 3.37 12.02 -1.75
N SER A 29 2.63 12.18 -0.65
CA SER A 29 1.44 13.02 -0.62
C SER A 29 1.28 13.63 0.76
N SER A 30 1.12 14.95 0.79
CA SER A 30 0.80 15.73 1.98
C SER A 30 -0.66 16.13 1.98
N ALA A 31 -1.35 16.00 3.10
CA ALA A 31 -2.78 16.19 3.13
C ALA A 31 -3.24 17.46 3.84
N ARG A 32 -3.83 18.34 3.02
CA ARG A 32 -4.97 19.19 3.39
C ARG A 32 -6.22 18.39 3.86
N SER A 33 -6.20 17.05 3.76
CA SER A 33 -7.27 16.11 4.12
C SER A 33 -6.99 15.27 5.40
N GLY A 34 -5.87 15.48 6.09
CA GLY A 34 -5.52 14.77 7.34
C GLY A 34 -4.94 13.35 7.19
N VAL A 35 -4.41 13.00 6.00
CA VAL A 35 -3.76 11.70 5.70
C VAL A 35 -2.46 11.92 4.91
N ASP A 36 -1.32 11.65 5.51
CA ASP A 36 -0.03 11.77 4.85
C ASP A 36 0.49 10.40 4.39
N VAL A 37 1.27 10.41 3.31
CA VAL A 37 1.96 9.22 2.79
C VAL A 37 3.42 9.57 2.54
N VAL A 38 4.31 8.80 3.18
CA VAL A 38 5.75 9.01 3.12
C VAL A 38 6.43 7.72 2.66
N ASP A 39 7.34 7.86 1.69
CA ASP A 39 8.28 6.83 1.30
C ASP A 39 9.37 6.72 2.37
N ILE A 40 9.51 5.55 2.99
CA ILE A 40 10.47 5.32 4.07
C ILE A 40 11.66 4.45 3.61
N ASP A 41 11.89 4.37 2.30
CA ASP A 41 12.91 3.54 1.67
C ASP A 41 12.65 2.03 1.83
N ASP A 42 13.57 1.19 1.34
CA ASP A 42 13.49 -0.29 1.39
C ASP A 42 12.21 -0.85 0.75
N GLY A 43 11.68 -0.13 -0.23
CA GLY A 43 10.44 -0.50 -0.92
C GLY A 43 9.20 -0.44 -0.02
N CYS A 44 9.22 0.37 1.05
CA CYS A 44 8.10 0.54 1.97
C CYS A 44 7.58 1.97 1.97
N ILE A 45 6.28 2.12 2.22
CA ILE A 45 5.64 3.40 2.48
C ILE A 45 4.90 3.36 3.82
N VAL A 46 4.69 4.53 4.40
CA VAL A 46 3.84 4.71 5.58
C VAL A 46 2.69 5.64 5.23
N LYS A 47 1.47 5.14 5.37
CA LYS A 47 0.25 5.95 5.36
C LYS A 47 -0.14 6.24 6.79
N TYR A 48 -0.31 7.50 7.16
CA TYR A 48 -0.66 7.87 8.53
C TYR A 48 -1.57 9.09 8.61
N GLY A 49 -2.30 9.20 9.73
CA GLY A 49 -3.19 10.32 9.97
C GLY A 49 -4.27 10.01 11.00
N ARG A 50 -4.99 11.05 11.45
CA ARG A 50 -6.08 10.91 12.43
C ARG A 50 -7.33 10.23 11.87
N VAL A 51 -7.51 10.30 10.55
CA VAL A 51 -8.65 9.70 9.86
C VAL A 51 -8.32 8.35 9.22
N VAL A 52 -7.04 7.93 9.26
CA VAL A 52 -6.60 6.60 8.81
C VAL A 52 -7.10 5.56 9.80
N ARG A 53 -7.71 4.49 9.28
CA ARG A 53 -8.31 3.44 10.11
C ARG A 53 -7.56 2.12 9.95
N ALA A 54 -7.35 1.40 11.05
CA ALA A 54 -6.77 0.06 11.03
C ALA A 54 -7.52 -0.92 10.10
N ARG A 55 -8.83 -0.72 9.94
CA ARG A 55 -9.67 -1.48 8.99
C ARG A 55 -9.20 -1.42 7.53
N GLU A 56 -8.45 -0.40 7.15
CA GLU A 56 -7.85 -0.34 5.80
C GLU A 56 -6.81 -1.45 5.62
N ALA A 57 -5.96 -1.68 6.62
CA ALA A 57 -4.99 -2.76 6.61
C ALA A 57 -5.69 -4.12 6.63
N GLU A 58 -6.68 -4.30 7.52
CA GLU A 58 -7.48 -5.54 7.59
C GLU A 58 -8.16 -5.86 6.25
N ALA A 59 -8.73 -4.84 5.58
CA ALA A 59 -9.36 -5.02 4.28
C ALA A 59 -8.35 -5.40 3.19
N THR A 60 -7.17 -4.77 3.18
CA THR A 60 -6.09 -5.11 2.25
C THR A 60 -5.62 -6.56 2.46
N GLU A 61 -5.39 -6.97 3.71
CA GLU A 61 -5.01 -8.35 4.05
C GLU A 61 -6.10 -9.35 3.65
N LEU A 62 -7.37 -9.00 3.85
CA LEU A 62 -8.49 -9.83 3.43
C LEU A 62 -8.50 -10.05 1.91
N VAL A 63 -8.29 -8.98 1.13
CA VAL A 63 -8.19 -9.07 -0.34
C VAL A 63 -7.00 -9.94 -0.75
N ALA A 64 -5.83 -9.75 -0.12
CA ALA A 64 -4.63 -10.54 -0.39
C ALA A 64 -4.83 -12.04 -0.10
N ALA A 65 -5.57 -12.37 0.96
CA ALA A 65 -5.80 -13.75 1.37
C ALA A 65 -6.82 -14.50 0.48
N HIS A 66 -7.69 -13.78 -0.23
CA HIS A 66 -8.83 -14.38 -0.94
C HIS A 66 -8.85 -14.12 -2.44
N THR A 67 -7.92 -13.34 -2.98
CA THR A 67 -7.86 -12.99 -4.40
C THR A 67 -6.42 -13.06 -4.92
N SER A 68 -6.25 -13.10 -6.24
CA SER A 68 -4.95 -12.93 -6.89
C SER A 68 -4.63 -11.47 -7.22
N ILE A 69 -5.45 -10.52 -6.75
CA ILE A 69 -5.26 -9.10 -7.02
C ILE A 69 -3.97 -8.64 -6.33
N PRO A 70 -3.05 -8.00 -7.07
CA PRO A 70 -1.84 -7.46 -6.47
C PRO A 70 -2.21 -6.26 -5.58
N VAL A 71 -2.14 -6.48 -4.27
CA VAL A 71 -2.30 -5.44 -3.25
C VAL A 71 -1.03 -5.33 -2.42
N ALA A 72 -0.84 -4.19 -1.75
CA ALA A 72 0.34 -3.98 -0.91
C ALA A 72 0.31 -4.96 0.27
N ARG A 73 1.44 -5.59 0.56
CA ARG A 73 1.58 -6.35 1.80
C ARG A 73 1.63 -5.38 2.97
N ILE A 74 0.80 -5.63 3.97
CA ILE A 74 0.85 -4.90 5.24
C ILE A 74 1.96 -5.49 6.10
N HIS A 75 2.82 -4.62 6.63
CA HIS A 75 3.89 -5.00 7.55
C HIS A 75 3.55 -4.69 9.00
N ALA A 76 2.85 -3.59 9.23
CA ALA A 76 2.43 -3.18 10.56
C ALA A 76 1.27 -2.19 10.53
N THR A 77 0.42 -2.26 11.56
CA THR A 77 -0.56 -1.25 11.90
C THR A 77 -0.31 -0.80 13.33
N LEU A 78 -0.04 0.49 13.53
CA LEU A 78 0.32 1.06 14.82
C LEU A 78 -0.61 2.23 15.15
N TYR A 79 -0.92 2.42 16.44
CA TYR A 79 -1.73 3.53 16.91
C TYR A 79 -0.97 4.32 17.98
N ASP A 80 -0.86 5.63 17.76
CA ASP A 80 -0.30 6.57 18.72
C ASP A 80 -1.44 7.25 19.47
N GLU A 81 -1.66 6.86 20.73
CA GLU A 81 -2.71 7.41 21.58
C GLU A 81 -2.51 8.91 21.85
N VAL A 82 -1.26 9.37 21.95
CA VAL A 82 -0.93 10.77 22.30
C VAL A 82 -1.39 11.73 21.20
N THR A 83 -1.17 11.34 19.95
CA THR A 83 -1.53 12.16 18.79
C THR A 83 -2.87 11.75 18.16
N SER A 84 -3.43 10.63 18.62
CA SER A 84 -4.58 9.94 18.03
C SER A 84 -4.36 9.64 16.54
N THR A 85 -3.18 9.15 16.20
CA THR A 85 -2.75 8.90 14.80
C THR A 85 -2.56 7.42 14.56
N THR A 86 -3.15 6.91 13.48
CA THR A 86 -2.90 5.56 12.98
C THR A 86 -1.79 5.60 11.94
N TYR A 87 -0.90 4.60 11.96
CA TYR A 87 0.17 4.40 10.99
C TYR A 87 0.02 3.01 10.37
N ILE A 88 0.05 2.93 9.05
CA ILE A 88 0.04 1.68 8.28
C ILE A 88 1.32 1.62 7.48
N VAL A 89 2.19 0.66 7.80
CA VAL A 89 3.42 0.37 7.05
C VAL A 89 3.12 -0.73 6.05
N GLN A 90 3.42 -0.49 4.78
CA GLN A 90 3.09 -1.42 3.70
C GLN A 90 4.11 -1.35 2.54
N ASP A 91 4.15 -2.39 1.72
CA ASP A 91 4.97 -2.40 0.50
C ASP A 91 4.61 -1.21 -0.41
N LYS A 92 5.62 -0.60 -1.03
CA LYS A 92 5.47 0.37 -2.10
C LYS A 92 5.14 -0.37 -3.40
N ILE A 93 3.94 -0.14 -3.93
CA ILE A 93 3.59 -0.64 -5.27
C ILE A 93 4.23 0.28 -6.31
N HIS A 94 5.17 -0.26 -7.08
CA HIS A 94 5.78 0.45 -8.20
C HIS A 94 4.83 0.47 -9.41
N GLY A 95 4.70 1.63 -10.03
CA GLY A 95 3.91 1.79 -11.24
C GLY A 95 3.58 3.25 -11.51
N GLU A 96 3.05 3.49 -12.70
CA GLU A 96 2.47 4.77 -13.06
C GLU A 96 0.97 4.74 -12.84
N ARG A 97 0.41 5.88 -12.44
CA ARG A 97 -1.04 5.98 -12.24
C ARG A 97 -1.73 5.89 -13.59
N LEU A 98 -2.80 5.10 -13.64
CA LEU A 98 -3.56 4.87 -14.87
C LEU A 98 -4.08 6.19 -15.48
N ASP A 99 -4.54 7.14 -14.67
CA ASP A 99 -5.01 8.46 -15.14
C ASP A 99 -3.95 9.25 -15.94
N LYS A 100 -2.66 9.06 -15.63
CA LYS A 100 -1.55 9.67 -16.37
C LYS A 100 -1.20 8.89 -17.64
N LEU A 101 -1.34 7.57 -17.60
CA LEU A 101 -1.03 6.70 -18.74
C LEU A 101 -2.11 6.72 -19.82
N LEU A 102 -3.39 6.82 -19.44
CA LEU A 102 -4.54 6.72 -20.34
C LEU A 102 -4.40 7.51 -21.66
N PRO A 103 -3.93 8.77 -21.68
CA PRO A 103 -3.78 9.54 -22.93
C PRO A 103 -2.73 9.00 -23.90
N THR A 104 -1.84 8.11 -23.44
CA THR A 104 -0.69 7.59 -24.20
C THR A 104 -0.88 6.16 -24.70
N LEU A 105 -1.99 5.52 -24.31
CA LEU A 105 -2.24 4.12 -24.63
C LEU A 105 -2.85 3.97 -26.03
N ASP A 106 -2.41 2.94 -26.74
CA ASP A 106 -3.07 2.47 -27.96
C ASP A 106 -4.24 1.54 -27.63
N GLU A 107 -5.04 1.24 -28.65
CA GLU A 107 -6.24 0.42 -28.51
C GLU A 107 -5.94 -0.99 -27.98
N GLU A 108 -4.82 -1.59 -28.37
CA GLU A 108 -4.42 -2.93 -27.91
C GLU A 108 -4.15 -2.93 -26.40
N LYS A 109 -3.38 -1.95 -25.90
CA LYS A 109 -3.12 -1.81 -24.45
C LYS A 109 -4.38 -1.49 -23.67
N LEU A 110 -5.28 -0.67 -24.21
CA LEU A 110 -6.56 -0.37 -23.55
C LEU A 110 -7.41 -1.63 -23.36
N GLN A 111 -7.48 -2.49 -24.38
CA GLN A 111 -8.21 -3.76 -24.29
C GLN A 111 -7.60 -4.73 -23.27
N VAL A 112 -6.27 -4.72 -23.11
CA VAL A 112 -5.60 -5.51 -22.06
C VAL A 112 -6.00 -4.99 -20.67
N ILE A 113 -5.89 -3.68 -20.44
CA ILE A 113 -6.26 -3.06 -19.16
C ILE A 113 -7.74 -3.27 -18.84
N GLU A 114 -8.62 -3.18 -19.83
CA GLU A 114 -10.05 -3.45 -19.65
C GLU A 114 -10.28 -4.87 -19.11
N LYS A 115 -9.64 -5.88 -19.74
CA LYS A 115 -9.75 -7.28 -19.31
C LYS A 115 -9.19 -7.49 -17.91
N GLU A 116 -8.07 -6.85 -17.58
CA GLU A 116 -7.48 -6.92 -16.24
C GLU A 116 -8.40 -6.30 -15.18
N LEU A 117 -8.98 -5.13 -15.45
CA LEU A 117 -9.93 -4.48 -14.55
C LEU A 117 -11.18 -5.33 -14.36
N GLN A 118 -11.73 -5.91 -15.43
CA GLN A 118 -12.85 -6.85 -15.35
C GLN A 118 -12.52 -8.03 -14.44
N LEU A 119 -11.33 -8.64 -14.61
CA LEU A 119 -10.88 -9.73 -13.76
C LEU A 119 -10.78 -9.34 -12.28
N ILE A 120 -10.23 -8.15 -11.99
CA ILE A 120 -10.16 -7.60 -10.62
C ILE A 120 -11.56 -7.47 -10.03
N PHE A 121 -12.50 -6.85 -10.74
CA PHE A 121 -13.87 -6.68 -10.25
C PHE A 121 -14.60 -8.00 -10.07
N CYS A 122 -14.39 -8.99 -10.95
CA CYS A 122 -14.95 -10.33 -10.80
C CYS A 122 -14.48 -11.00 -9.51
N GLN A 123 -13.21 -10.81 -9.12
CA GLN A 123 -12.66 -11.38 -7.89
C GLN A 123 -13.16 -10.66 -6.63
N LEU A 124 -13.34 -9.34 -6.68
CA LEU A 124 -13.88 -8.56 -5.56
C LEU A 124 -15.40 -8.71 -5.39
N SER A 125 -16.09 -9.17 -6.43
CA SER A 125 -17.53 -9.37 -6.40
C SER A 125 -17.88 -10.65 -5.65
N VAL A 126 -18.67 -10.52 -4.59
CA VAL A 126 -19.28 -11.68 -3.93
C VAL A 126 -20.26 -12.32 -4.92
N LYS A 127 -20.06 -13.59 -5.28
CA LYS A 127 -21.14 -14.41 -5.85
C LYS A 127 -22.21 -14.52 -4.78
N ARG A 128 -23.24 -13.67 -4.83
CA ARG A 128 -24.43 -13.82 -3.98
C ARG A 128 -24.97 -15.23 -4.23
N ARG A 129 -24.93 -16.06 -3.18
CA ARG A 129 -25.69 -17.31 -3.12
C ARG A 129 -27.13 -16.99 -2.77
#